data_AF-A0A059LL49-F1
#
_entry.id   AF-A0A059LL49-F1
#
_cell.length_a   1.000
_cell.length_b   1.000
_cell.length_c   1.000
_cell.angle_alpha   90.00
_cell.angle_beta   90.00
_cell.angle_gamma   90.00
#
_symmetry.space_group_name_H-M   'P 1'
#
loop_
_entity.id
_entity.type
_entity.pdbx_description
1 polymer ?
#
loop_
_entity_poly.entity_id
_entity_poly.type
_entity_poly.pdbx_seq_one_letter_code
_entity_poly.pdbx_strand_id
1 'polypeptide(L)'
;MGRRVLQPRLVAYQASSPAFSYTYSRVTVVPEAWHPTVESIKRCVESIVGESFNSCLLNYYRDGNDHLSWHSDNEPLYGPNPTIGMVACEDKVYACL
;
A
#
# COMPACT_ATOMS: atom_id res chain seq x y z
N MET A 1 23.64 -11.11 -3.32
CA MET A 1 24.13 -9.75 -2.96
C MET A 1 22.99 -8.77 -3.18
N GLY A 2 22.68 -7.90 -2.21
CA GLY A 2 21.59 -6.93 -2.33
C GLY A 2 22.06 -5.66 -3.04
N ARG A 3 21.37 -5.23 -4.10
CA ARG A 3 21.59 -3.96 -4.79
C ARG A 3 20.46 -3.01 -4.44
N ARG A 4 20.77 -1.75 -4.10
CA ARG A 4 19.76 -0.69 -4.00
C ARG A 4 19.31 -0.34 -5.42
N VAL A 5 18.04 -0.52 -5.70
CA VAL A 5 17.40 -0.15 -6.97
C VAL A 5 16.23 0.77 -6.67
N LEU A 6 15.97 1.71 -7.57
CA LEU A 6 14.71 2.46 -7.51
C LEU A 6 13.56 1.51 -7.81
N GLN A 7 12.48 1.63 -7.05
CA GLN A 7 11.25 0.91 -7.38
C GLN A 7 10.72 1.46 -8.71
N PRO A 8 10.42 0.60 -9.70
CA PRO A 8 9.90 1.04 -10.99
C PRO A 8 8.40 1.31 -10.86
N ARG A 9 8.04 2.27 -10.00
CA ARG A 9 6.70 2.85 -9.77
C ARG A 9 6.82 3.96 -8.72
N LEU A 10 5.86 4.87 -8.69
CA LEU A 10 5.76 5.80 -7.57
C LEU A 10 4.92 5.18 -6.46
N VAL A 11 5.33 5.41 -5.21
CA VAL A 11 4.65 4.88 -4.03
C VAL A 11 4.32 5.98 -3.04
N ALA A 12 3.17 5.88 -2.40
CA ALA A 12 2.80 6.67 -1.23
C ALA A 12 2.17 5.74 -0.19
N TYR A 13 2.59 5.89 1.06
CA TYR A 13 2.09 5.06 2.16
C TYR A 13 1.32 5.95 3.14
N GLN A 14 0.06 5.60 3.40
CA GLN A 14 -0.81 6.33 4.33
C GLN A 14 -1.30 5.38 5.42
N ALA A 15 -1.48 5.88 6.64
CA ALA A 15 -2.04 5.08 7.73
C ALA A 15 -2.75 5.93 8.77
N SER A 16 -3.53 5.27 9.63
CA SER A 16 -4.25 5.93 10.73
C SER A 16 -3.34 6.41 11.87
N SER A 17 -2.10 5.92 11.93
CA SER A 17 -1.12 6.29 12.95
C SER A 17 0.32 6.12 12.46
N PRO A 18 1.27 6.99 12.87
CA PRO A 18 2.71 6.78 12.65
C PRO A 18 3.25 5.45 13.20
N ALA A 19 2.54 4.84 14.15
CA ALA A 19 2.88 3.53 14.71
C ALA A 19 2.86 2.40 13.68
N PHE A 20 2.18 2.57 12.54
CA PHE A 20 2.16 1.61 11.42
C PHE A 20 3.35 1.75 10.47
N SER A 21 4.46 2.35 10.92
CA SER A 21 5.70 2.36 10.13
C SER A 21 6.20 0.93 9.90
N TYR A 22 6.61 0.60 8.66
CA TYR A 22 7.17 -0.71 8.32
C TYR A 22 8.57 -0.59 7.74
N THR A 23 9.34 -1.67 7.82
CA THR A 23 10.67 -1.73 7.22
C THR A 23 10.69 -2.75 6.10
N TYR A 24 10.88 -2.27 4.87
CA TYR A 24 11.00 -3.10 3.68
C TYR A 24 12.35 -2.87 3.02
N SER A 25 13.05 -3.95 2.67
CA SER A 25 14.38 -3.88 2.05
C SER A 25 15.38 -2.95 2.79
N ARG A 26 15.33 -2.95 4.14
CA ARG A 26 16.15 -2.09 5.03
C ARG A 26 15.86 -0.59 4.94
N VAL A 27 14.73 -0.22 4.35
CA VAL A 27 14.22 1.15 4.34
C VAL A 27 12.98 1.18 5.23
N THR A 28 13.00 2.04 6.24
CA THR A 28 11.82 2.29 7.07
C THR A 28 10.95 3.33 6.40
N VAL A 29 9.68 2.98 6.16
CA VAL A 29 8.67 3.85 5.59
C VAL A 29 7.77 4.32 6.73
N VAL A 30 7.71 5.64 6.90
CA VAL A 30 6.79 6.29 7.86
C VAL A 30 5.54 6.70 7.10
N PRO A 31 4.33 6.37 7.57
CA PRO A 31 3.10 6.70 6.87
C PRO A 31 2.82 8.21 6.90
N GLU A 32 2.25 8.69 5.82
CA GLU A 32 1.55 9.95 5.75
C GLU A 32 0.13 9.83 6.35
N ALA A 33 -0.47 10.97 6.70
CA ALA A 33 -1.87 11.00 7.07
C ALA A 33 -2.77 10.69 5.87
N TRP A 34 -3.98 10.20 6.14
CA TRP A 34 -4.98 9.91 5.10
C TRP A 34 -5.29 11.14 4.25
N HIS A 35 -5.16 10.99 2.94
CA HIS A 35 -5.72 11.94 1.99
C HIS A 35 -7.26 11.75 1.92
N PRO A 36 -8.08 12.82 1.85
CA PRO A 36 -9.55 12.70 1.88
C PRO A 36 -10.14 11.75 0.82
N THR A 37 -9.55 11.73 -0.39
CA THR A 37 -9.94 10.79 -1.45
C THR A 37 -9.68 9.33 -1.07
N VAL A 38 -8.52 9.05 -0.47
CA VAL A 38 -8.14 7.70 -0.03
C VAL A 38 -9.05 7.25 1.10
N GLU A 39 -9.33 8.15 2.05
CA GLU A 39 -10.27 7.87 3.14
C GLU A 39 -11.69 7.56 2.62
N SER A 40 -12.14 8.28 1.60
CA SER A 40 -13.45 8.04 0.97
C SER A 40 -13.52 6.66 0.29
N ILE A 41 -12.47 6.29 -0.45
CA ILE A 41 -12.36 4.97 -1.07
C ILE A 41 -12.32 3.88 0.01
N LYS A 42 -11.48 4.05 1.02
CA LYS A 42 -11.38 3.16 2.18
C LYS A 42 -12.76 2.89 2.78
N ARG A 43 -13.50 3.93 3.15
CA ARG A 43 -14.86 3.79 3.74
C ARG A 43 -15.82 3.03 2.83
N CYS A 44 -15.74 3.25 1.51
CA CYS A 44 -16.54 2.51 0.54
C CYS A 44 -16.21 1.01 0.58
N VAL A 45 -14.93 0.66 0.50
CA VAL A 45 -14.48 -0.75 0.58
C VAL A 45 -14.90 -1.38 1.89
N GLU A 46 -14.63 -0.73 3.04
CA GLU A 46 -15.01 -1.21 4.38
C GLU A 46 -16.50 -1.53 4.49
N SER A 47 -17.37 -0.69 3.90
CA SER A 47 -18.81 -0.92 3.88
C SER A 47 -19.25 -2.14 3.05
N ILE A 48 -18.45 -2.51 2.04
CA ILE A 48 -18.72 -3.67 1.17
C ILE A 48 -18.23 -4.95 1.84
N VAL A 49 -17.03 -4.93 2.43
CA VAL A 49 -16.39 -6.15 2.96
C VAL A 49 -16.67 -6.41 4.44
N GLY A 50 -17.12 -5.40 5.19
CA GLY A 50 -17.41 -5.52 6.62
C GLY A 50 -16.16 -5.55 7.52
N GLU A 51 -14.99 -5.28 6.95
CA GLU A 51 -13.69 -5.21 7.63
C GLU A 51 -13.19 -3.77 7.68
N SER A 52 -12.24 -3.49 8.58
CA SER A 52 -11.59 -2.17 8.69
C SER A 52 -10.13 -2.22 8.26
N PHE A 53 -9.66 -1.17 7.60
CA PHE A 53 -8.28 -1.04 7.15
C PHE A 53 -7.54 0.04 7.95
N ASN A 54 -6.27 -0.20 8.27
CA ASN A 54 -5.47 0.70 9.10
C ASN A 54 -4.35 1.41 8.32
N SER A 55 -4.04 0.95 7.11
CA SER A 55 -3.03 1.53 6.25
C SER A 55 -3.38 1.36 4.78
N CYS A 56 -2.68 2.07 3.90
CA CYS A 56 -2.86 1.99 2.47
C CYS A 56 -1.52 2.21 1.78
N LEU A 57 -1.14 1.28 0.89
CA LEU A 57 -0.03 1.47 -0.03
C LEU A 57 -0.58 1.82 -1.41
N LEU A 58 -0.33 3.05 -1.84
CA LEU A 58 -0.67 3.53 -3.17
C LEU A 58 0.49 3.25 -4.11
N ASN A 59 0.19 2.64 -5.25
CA ASN A 59 1.14 2.38 -6.32
C ASN A 59 0.66 3.11 -7.59
N TYR A 60 1.50 4.00 -8.12
CA TYR A 60 1.24 4.68 -9.38
C TYR A 60 2.21 4.20 -10.47
N TYR A 61 1.66 3.56 -11.50
CA TYR A 61 2.37 3.02 -12.66
C TYR A 61 2.25 4.03 -13.81
N ARG A 62 3.37 4.67 -14.16
CA ARG A 62 3.39 5.81 -15.11
C ARG A 62 3.17 5.35 -16.54
N ASP A 63 3.77 4.21 -16.90
CA ASP A 63 3.71 3.56 -18.20
C ASP A 63 4.03 2.05 -18.06
N GLY A 64 4.03 1.31 -19.18
CA GLY A 64 4.26 -0.15 -19.18
C GLY A 64 5.65 -0.61 -18.75
N ASN A 65 6.59 0.30 -18.46
CA ASN A 65 7.88 -0.06 -17.87
C ASN A 65 7.83 -0.11 -16.33
N ASP A 66 6.84 0.53 -15.71
CA ASP A 66 6.61 0.42 -14.28
C ASP A 66 6.01 -0.95 -13.96
N HIS A 67 6.53 -1.60 -12.91
CA HIS A 67 6.12 -2.94 -12.55
C HIS A 67 6.39 -3.25 -11.07
N LEU A 68 5.82 -4.36 -10.62
CA LEU A 68 6.07 -4.94 -9.32
C LEU A 68 6.41 -6.42 -9.53
N SER A 69 7.63 -6.79 -9.18
CA SER A 69 8.08 -8.18 -9.29
C SER A 69 7.25 -9.09 -8.39
N TRP A 70 7.27 -10.39 -8.68
CA TRP A 70 6.69 -11.42 -7.84
C TRP A 70 7.12 -11.26 -6.37
N HIS A 71 6.13 -11.14 -5.50
CA HIS A 71 6.30 -10.96 -4.06
C HIS A 71 5.06 -11.51 -3.34
N SER A 72 5.10 -11.49 -2.02
CA SER A 72 3.96 -11.72 -1.14
C SER A 72 4.00 -10.67 -0.04
N ASP A 73 2.85 -10.13 0.33
CA ASP A 73 2.70 -9.18 1.44
C ASP A 73 2.74 -9.97 2.76
N ASN A 74 3.96 -10.23 3.24
CA ASN A 74 4.22 -11.06 4.42
C ASN A 74 5.02 -10.30 5.50
N GLU A 75 4.94 -8.98 5.49
CA GLU A 75 5.56 -8.12 6.48
C GLU A 75 4.99 -8.43 7.87
N PRO A 76 5.85 -8.61 8.90
CA PRO A 76 5.40 -8.92 10.26
C PRO A 76 4.38 -7.93 10.85
N LEU A 77 4.36 -6.69 10.34
CA LEU A 77 3.42 -5.66 10.75
C LEU A 77 1.95 -6.09 10.54
N TYR A 78 1.68 -6.88 9.50
CA TYR A 78 0.33 -7.26 9.10
C TYR A 78 -0.21 -8.47 9.87
N GLY A 79 0.63 -9.11 10.69
CA GLY A 79 0.25 -10.31 11.43
C GLY A 79 0.11 -11.55 10.53
N PRO A 80 -0.38 -12.68 11.07
CA PRO A 80 -0.32 -13.97 10.39
C PRO A 80 -1.36 -14.16 9.26
N ASN A 81 -2.48 -13.43 9.30
CA ASN A 81 -3.57 -13.56 8.33
C ASN A 81 -4.16 -12.18 8.00
N PRO A 82 -3.42 -11.33 7.26
CA PRO A 82 -3.93 -10.01 6.93
C PRO A 82 -5.04 -10.08 5.89
N THR A 83 -6.05 -9.24 6.09
CA THR A 83 -7.03 -8.92 5.05
C THR A 83 -6.45 -7.80 4.19
N ILE A 84 -6.35 -8.04 2.89
CA ILE A 84 -5.86 -7.05 1.92
C ILE A 84 -7.00 -6.69 0.97
N GLY A 85 -7.37 -5.42 0.94
CA GLY A 85 -8.31 -4.87 -0.04
C GLY A 85 -7.56 -4.27 -1.22
N MET A 86 -7.78 -4.75 -2.43
CA MET A 86 -7.17 -4.15 -3.63
C MET A 86 -8.21 -3.34 -4.41
N VAL A 87 -7.94 -2.05 -4.62
CA VAL A 87 -8.73 -1.17 -5.49
C VAL A 87 -7.85 -0.70 -6.64
N ALA A 88 -8.33 -0.87 -7.87
CA ALA A 88 -7.71 -0.33 -9.06
C ALA A 88 -8.61 0.76 -9.66
N CYS A 89 -8.03 1.90 -10.02
CA CYS A 89 -8.71 2.96 -10.76
C CYS A 89 -7.91 3.28 -12.03
N GLU A 90 -8.56 3.07 -13.19
CA GLU A 90 -7.93 3.12 -14.51
C GLU A 90 -6.68 2.21 -14.61
N ASP A 91 -5.76 2.52 -15.53
CA ASP A 91 -4.55 1.74 -15.79
C ASP A 91 -3.39 2.07 -14.84
N LYS A 92 -3.58 2.95 -13.85
CA LYS A 92 -2.44 3.67 -13.25
C LYS A 92 -2.36 3.67 -11.74
N VAL A 93 -3.45 3.51 -10.99
CA VAL A 93 -3.41 3.56 -9.51
C VAL A 93 -3.97 2.29 -8.91
N TYR A 94 -3.16 1.64 -8.07
CA TYR A 94 -3.55 0.51 -7.24
C TYR A 94 -3.39 0.89 -5.77
N ALA A 95 -4.46 0.76 -5.00
CA ALA A 95 -4.47 0.94 -3.56
C ALA A 95 -4.62 -0.42 -2.89
N CYS A 96 -3.60 -0.83 -2.13
CA CYS A 96 -3.71 -1.93 -1.18
C CYS A 96 -4.11 -1.34 0.17
N LEU A 97 -5.34 -1.61 0.62
CA LEU A 97 -5.87 -1.27 1.94
C LEU A 97 -5.66 -2.43 2.91
#